data_AF-X0W4Z5-F1
#
_entry.id   AF-X0W4Z5-F1
#
_cell.length_a   1.000
_cell.length_b   1.000
_cell.length_c   1.000
_cell.angle_alpha   90.00
_cell.angle_beta   90.00
_cell.angle_gamma   90.00
#
_symmetry.space_group_name_H-M   'P 1'
#
loop_
_entity.id
_entity.type
_entity.pdbx_description
1 polymer ?
#
loop_
_entity_poly.entity_id
_entity_poly.type
_entity_poly.pdbx_seq_one_letter_code
_entity_poly.pdbx_strand_id
1 'polypeptide(L)'
;ITIRNCYFHDNDMGLTGSTGAANILVENCEFNYNGTDLFYAYAHALYMSCDDLTVRGCYFHDAYGGMLFKSRCLHHVLEYSWLENDGSEQCVINAASANQDNALWRGNVFIKRSTPGGQRRIINLDDGTGLFGTVTMINNTVISALTADIYLASASANAADLVLRNNIFAGPSSDLLAWDGGGTITGNNNCFRTAMAPEVPAGVIDSVFSDDPGFVNLAGRDLHLLDTSACRNAGLNNPTYLNELDQWVDGTPQYEPTK
;
A
#
# COMPACT_ATOMS: atom_id res chain seq x y z
N ILE A 1 18.54 8.14 -10.26
CA ILE A 1 17.90 9.47 -10.49
C ILE A 1 17.31 9.93 -9.17
N THR A 2 17.35 11.23 -8.84
CA THR A 2 16.69 11.75 -7.64
C THR A 2 15.67 12.83 -8.01
N ILE A 3 14.44 12.66 -7.58
CA ILE A 3 13.32 13.58 -7.73
C ILE A 3 12.89 13.95 -6.30
N ARG A 4 13.00 15.23 -5.96
CA ARG A 4 12.80 15.70 -4.59
C ARG A 4 12.07 17.02 -4.56
N ASN A 5 11.10 17.17 -3.64
CA ASN A 5 10.36 18.42 -3.45
C ASN A 5 9.68 18.89 -4.74
N CYS A 6 9.11 17.95 -5.49
CA CYS A 6 8.41 18.23 -6.74
C CYS A 6 6.90 18.04 -6.57
N TYR A 7 6.13 18.75 -7.38
CA TYR A 7 4.67 18.66 -7.41
C TYR A 7 4.22 18.25 -8.81
N PHE A 8 3.58 17.09 -8.92
CA PHE A 8 3.05 16.53 -10.17
C PHE A 8 1.52 16.63 -10.15
N HIS A 9 0.96 17.58 -10.90
CA HIS A 9 -0.47 17.81 -10.89
C HIS A 9 -1.07 18.12 -12.25
N ASP A 10 -2.36 17.77 -12.41
CA ASP A 10 -3.14 18.02 -13.62
C ASP A 10 -2.52 17.44 -14.90
N ASN A 11 -1.82 16.30 -14.80
CA ASN A 11 -1.25 15.59 -15.94
C ASN A 11 -2.14 14.41 -16.35
N ASP A 12 -2.08 13.99 -17.62
CA ASP A 12 -2.65 12.69 -18.04
C ASP A 12 -2.04 11.51 -17.26
N MET A 13 -0.74 11.59 -16.98
CA MET A 13 0.06 10.66 -16.17
C MET A 13 1.06 11.50 -15.36
N GLY A 14 1.21 11.24 -14.05
CA GLY A 14 2.07 12.06 -13.21
C GLY A 14 3.56 11.81 -13.46
N LEU A 15 4.11 10.73 -12.89
CA LEU A 15 5.49 10.30 -13.12
C LEU A 15 5.52 8.88 -13.68
N THR A 16 6.17 8.72 -14.84
CA THR A 16 6.31 7.42 -15.51
C THR A 16 7.77 7.06 -15.74
N GLY A 17 8.16 5.84 -15.36
CA GLY A 17 9.48 5.25 -15.61
C GLY A 17 9.43 3.99 -16.46
N SER A 18 10.47 3.76 -17.25
CA SER A 18 10.67 2.57 -18.09
C SER A 18 11.88 1.76 -17.65
N THR A 19 11.98 0.52 -18.15
CA THR A 19 12.97 -0.47 -17.73
C THR A 19 14.41 -0.01 -17.97
N GLY A 20 15.38 -0.60 -17.23
CA GLY A 20 16.80 -0.32 -17.37
C GLY A 20 17.31 0.90 -16.59
N ALA A 21 16.46 1.50 -15.77
CA ALA A 21 16.86 2.52 -14.80
C ALA A 21 16.92 1.92 -13.39
N ALA A 22 17.99 2.20 -12.65
CA ALA A 22 18.20 1.75 -11.27
C ALA A 22 18.48 2.94 -10.34
N ASN A 23 18.40 2.71 -9.04
CA ASN A 23 18.65 3.69 -7.99
C ASN A 23 17.83 4.98 -8.18
N ILE A 24 16.51 4.82 -8.39
CA ILE A 24 15.58 5.95 -8.49
C ILE A 24 15.07 6.28 -7.09
N LEU A 25 15.24 7.53 -6.68
CA LEU A 25 14.70 8.07 -5.43
C LEU A 25 13.65 9.14 -5.77
N VAL A 26 12.43 8.94 -5.31
CA VAL A 26 11.36 9.94 -5.29
C VAL A 26 11.06 10.26 -3.85
N GLU A 27 11.28 11.50 -3.43
CA GLU A 27 11.07 11.85 -2.02
C GLU A 27 10.47 13.22 -1.80
N ASN A 28 9.64 13.35 -0.77
CA ASN A 28 9.01 14.63 -0.41
C ASN A 28 8.30 15.28 -1.60
N CYS A 29 7.65 14.46 -2.44
CA CYS A 29 6.91 14.91 -3.61
C CYS A 29 5.40 14.80 -3.38
N GLU A 30 4.64 15.64 -4.07
CA GLU A 30 3.19 15.63 -4.05
C GLU A 30 2.66 15.26 -5.45
N PHE A 31 1.62 14.43 -5.48
CA PHE A 31 0.94 14.00 -6.68
C PHE A 31 -0.56 14.23 -6.51
N ASN A 32 -1.12 15.15 -7.30
CA ASN A 32 -2.51 15.58 -7.16
C ASN A 32 -3.22 15.61 -8.50
N TYR A 33 -4.49 15.21 -8.56
CA TYR A 33 -5.36 15.44 -9.72
C TYR A 33 -4.79 14.94 -11.07
N ASN A 34 -3.96 13.89 -11.04
CA ASN A 34 -3.45 13.26 -12.25
C ASN A 34 -4.51 12.29 -12.81
N GLY A 35 -4.54 12.16 -14.14
CA GLY A 35 -5.50 11.39 -14.91
C GLY A 35 -6.46 12.26 -15.72
N THR A 36 -7.07 11.66 -16.74
CA THR A 36 -8.09 12.30 -17.59
C THR A 36 -9.15 11.31 -18.03
N ASP A 37 -10.26 11.80 -18.59
CA ASP A 37 -11.36 10.98 -19.11
C ASP A 37 -10.90 10.01 -20.23
N LEU A 38 -9.88 10.40 -21.00
CA LEU A 38 -9.33 9.58 -22.08
C LEU A 38 -8.61 8.33 -21.57
N PHE A 39 -8.05 8.39 -20.37
CA PHE A 39 -7.22 7.34 -19.78
C PHE A 39 -7.74 6.90 -18.41
N TYR A 40 -9.03 7.00 -18.17
CA TYR A 40 -9.62 6.87 -16.84
C TYR A 40 -9.26 5.56 -16.10
N ALA A 41 -9.13 4.45 -16.82
CA ALA A 41 -8.71 3.14 -16.27
C ALA A 41 -7.20 2.85 -16.39
N TYR A 42 -6.44 3.74 -17.04
CA TYR A 42 -5.02 3.55 -17.34
C TYR A 42 -4.13 4.63 -16.71
N ALA A 43 -4.73 5.68 -16.15
CA ALA A 43 -4.01 6.77 -15.51
C ALA A 43 -3.29 6.31 -14.25
N HIS A 44 -2.13 6.92 -14.02
CA HIS A 44 -1.30 6.67 -12.86
C HIS A 44 -0.73 8.00 -12.35
N ALA A 45 -0.85 8.25 -11.04
CA ALA A 45 -0.11 9.35 -10.44
C ALA A 45 1.40 9.02 -10.44
N LEU A 46 1.76 7.78 -10.13
CA LEU A 46 3.10 7.23 -10.37
C LEU A 46 3.01 5.83 -10.99
N TYR A 47 3.75 5.63 -12.08
CA TYR A 47 3.97 4.34 -12.74
C TYR A 47 5.46 4.12 -12.93
N MET A 48 6.04 3.10 -12.32
CA MET A 48 7.47 2.83 -12.46
C MET A 48 7.71 1.38 -12.88
N SER A 49 8.42 1.18 -13.99
CA SER A 49 8.96 -0.12 -14.38
C SER A 49 10.47 0.01 -14.46
N CYS A 50 11.20 -0.42 -13.45
CA CYS A 50 12.61 -0.09 -13.24
C CYS A 50 13.33 -1.21 -12.48
N ASP A 51 14.63 -1.12 -12.26
CA ASP A 51 15.34 -2.14 -11.48
C ASP A 51 15.13 -1.85 -9.98
N ASP A 52 15.45 -0.64 -9.53
CA ASP A 52 15.31 -0.22 -8.12
C ASP A 52 14.60 1.13 -7.98
N LEU A 53 13.57 1.14 -7.13
CA LEU A 53 12.81 2.34 -6.77
C LEU A 53 12.72 2.51 -5.25
N THR A 54 13.01 3.71 -4.75
CA THR A 54 12.62 4.15 -3.42
C THR A 54 11.69 5.36 -3.53
N VAL A 55 10.50 5.24 -2.96
CA VAL A 55 9.55 6.34 -2.79
C VAL A 55 9.35 6.60 -1.30
N ARG A 56 9.62 7.83 -0.85
CA ARG A 56 9.50 8.14 0.59
C ARG A 56 8.95 9.53 0.89
N GLY A 57 8.18 9.65 1.97
CA GLY A 57 7.67 10.96 2.40
C GLY A 57 6.83 11.66 1.33
N CYS A 58 6.14 10.91 0.47
CA CYS A 58 5.37 11.49 -0.63
C CYS A 58 3.88 11.51 -0.30
N TYR A 59 3.16 12.49 -0.84
CA TYR A 59 1.71 12.61 -0.72
C TYR A 59 1.06 12.40 -2.08
N PHE A 60 0.22 11.37 -2.20
CA PHE A 60 -0.57 11.09 -3.39
C PHE A 60 -2.04 11.28 -3.02
N HIS A 61 -2.73 12.18 -3.70
CA HIS A 61 -4.14 12.40 -3.39
C HIS A 61 -4.99 12.87 -4.57
N ASP A 62 -6.29 12.63 -4.42
CA ASP A 62 -7.34 13.17 -5.27
C ASP A 62 -7.07 12.94 -6.77
N ALA A 63 -6.68 11.72 -7.12
CA ALA A 63 -6.50 11.37 -8.53
C ALA A 63 -7.79 11.60 -9.30
N TYR A 64 -7.69 12.24 -10.47
CA TYR A 64 -8.82 12.43 -11.35
C TYR A 64 -9.34 11.07 -11.84
N GLY A 65 -8.41 10.20 -12.26
CA GLY A 65 -8.69 8.84 -12.73
C GLY A 65 -7.54 7.88 -12.41
N GLY A 66 -7.82 6.58 -12.45
CA GLY A 66 -6.80 5.54 -12.29
C GLY A 66 -6.28 5.36 -10.85
N MET A 67 -5.04 4.89 -10.71
CA MET A 67 -4.42 4.56 -9.41
C MET A 67 -3.35 5.57 -8.99
N LEU A 68 -3.07 5.64 -7.70
CA LEU A 68 -2.03 6.53 -7.17
C LEU A 68 -0.63 5.97 -7.40
N PHE A 69 -0.43 4.66 -7.16
CA PHE A 69 0.90 4.06 -7.26
C PHE A 69 0.87 2.73 -8.00
N LYS A 70 1.67 2.63 -9.05
CA LYS A 70 1.94 1.41 -9.80
C LYS A 70 3.43 1.12 -9.84
N SER A 71 3.82 -0.04 -9.30
CA SER A 71 5.16 -0.60 -9.49
C SER A 71 5.13 -1.80 -10.42
N ARG A 72 6.12 -1.81 -11.31
CA ARG A 72 6.61 -2.95 -12.08
C ARG A 72 8.14 -3.02 -11.98
N CYS A 73 8.69 -2.59 -10.85
CA CYS A 73 10.13 -2.64 -10.62
C CYS A 73 10.58 -4.01 -10.05
N LEU A 74 11.84 -4.39 -10.28
CA LEU A 74 12.43 -5.63 -9.75
C LEU A 74 12.51 -5.58 -8.22
N HIS A 75 12.95 -4.45 -7.69
CA HIS A 75 12.91 -4.10 -6.28
C HIS A 75 12.20 -2.75 -6.10
N HIS A 76 11.38 -2.62 -5.05
CA HIS A 76 10.88 -1.31 -4.66
C HIS A 76 10.62 -1.15 -3.16
N VAL A 77 10.89 0.05 -2.66
CA VAL A 77 10.58 0.50 -1.31
C VAL A 77 9.60 1.66 -1.39
N LEU A 78 8.48 1.54 -0.68
CA LEU A 78 7.55 2.64 -0.42
C LEU A 78 7.48 2.88 1.08
N GLU A 79 7.87 4.06 1.54
CA GLU A 79 7.90 4.32 2.98
C GLU A 79 7.41 5.70 3.36
N TYR A 80 6.80 5.80 4.54
CA TYR A 80 6.42 7.08 5.16
C TYR A 80 5.61 7.97 4.22
N SER A 81 4.81 7.38 3.34
CA SER A 81 4.04 8.09 2.33
C SER A 81 2.54 8.00 2.63
N TRP A 82 1.81 9.02 2.22
CA TRP A 82 0.37 9.12 2.39
C TRP A 82 -0.30 9.02 1.03
N LEU A 83 -1.21 8.06 0.87
CA LEU A 83 -1.94 7.81 -0.38
C LEU A 83 -3.43 7.79 -0.07
N GLU A 84 -4.20 8.78 -0.54
CA GLU A 84 -5.65 8.82 -0.33
C GLU A 84 -6.44 9.23 -1.57
N ASN A 85 -7.71 8.84 -1.66
CA ASN A 85 -8.61 9.26 -2.75
C ASN A 85 -8.07 8.90 -4.15
N ASP A 86 -7.97 7.60 -4.42
CA ASP A 86 -7.70 7.08 -5.75
C ASP A 86 -8.82 7.38 -6.76
N GLY A 87 -8.52 7.23 -8.06
CA GLY A 87 -9.50 7.34 -9.13
C GLY A 87 -10.44 6.12 -9.20
N SER A 88 -11.61 6.27 -9.83
CA SER A 88 -12.66 5.24 -9.70
C SER A 88 -12.29 3.88 -10.27
N GLU A 89 -11.48 3.78 -11.32
CA GLU A 89 -11.34 2.53 -12.08
C GLU A 89 -10.19 1.61 -11.63
N GLN A 90 -9.47 1.97 -10.57
CA GLN A 90 -8.31 1.18 -10.13
C GLN A 90 -8.25 1.00 -8.59
N CYS A 91 -7.13 1.31 -7.98
CA CYS A 91 -6.86 1.06 -6.57
C CYS A 91 -5.90 2.12 -6.05
N VAL A 92 -5.67 2.15 -4.75
CA VAL A 92 -4.69 3.05 -4.15
C VAL A 92 -3.29 2.68 -4.61
N ILE A 93 -2.95 1.39 -4.54
CA ILE A 93 -1.62 0.89 -4.87
C ILE A 93 -1.65 -0.48 -5.53
N ASN A 94 -0.77 -0.69 -6.51
CA ASN A 94 -0.52 -1.97 -7.11
C ASN A 94 0.95 -2.24 -7.45
N ALA A 95 1.39 -3.48 -7.24
CA ALA A 95 2.62 -4.04 -7.79
C ALA A 95 2.29 -5.19 -8.77
N ALA A 96 2.97 -5.26 -9.91
CA ALA A 96 2.78 -6.32 -10.91
C ALA A 96 3.97 -6.44 -11.88
N SER A 97 3.94 -7.42 -12.78
CA SER A 97 4.92 -7.74 -13.84
C SER A 97 6.40 -7.91 -13.43
N ALA A 98 6.75 -7.93 -12.13
CA ALA A 98 8.13 -7.96 -11.63
C ALA A 98 8.18 -8.38 -10.15
N ASN A 99 9.03 -7.74 -9.33
CA ASN A 99 9.24 -7.98 -7.90
C ASN A 99 10.13 -9.18 -7.53
N GLN A 100 11.01 -9.63 -8.43
CA GLN A 100 11.93 -10.73 -8.14
C GLN A 100 12.88 -10.45 -6.97
N ASP A 101 13.22 -9.17 -6.76
CA ASP A 101 14.17 -8.72 -5.74
C ASP A 101 13.44 -8.10 -4.53
N ASN A 102 12.22 -8.59 -4.26
CA ASN A 102 11.40 -8.24 -3.09
C ASN A 102 10.97 -6.76 -2.99
N ALA A 103 10.00 -6.48 -2.13
CA ALA A 103 9.54 -5.13 -1.85
C ALA A 103 9.23 -4.90 -0.37
N LEU A 104 9.40 -3.65 0.04
CA LEU A 104 9.08 -3.15 1.37
C LEU A 104 8.10 -2.00 1.28
N TRP A 105 6.94 -2.13 1.93
CA TRP A 105 6.03 -1.04 2.20
C TRP A 105 5.97 -0.76 3.70
N ARG A 106 6.49 0.38 4.14
CA ARG A 106 6.69 0.67 5.56
C ARG A 106 6.13 2.01 6.01
N GLY A 107 5.32 2.01 7.07
CA GLY A 107 4.89 3.25 7.72
C GLY A 107 4.04 4.14 6.82
N ASN A 108 3.35 3.57 5.83
CA ASN A 108 2.51 4.32 4.91
C ASN A 108 1.07 4.39 5.41
N VAL A 109 0.32 5.34 4.85
CA VAL A 109 -1.13 5.44 5.00
C VAL A 109 -1.77 5.25 3.63
N PHE A 110 -2.74 4.35 3.55
CA PHE A 110 -3.52 4.07 2.35
C PHE A 110 -5.01 4.27 2.67
N ILE A 111 -5.69 5.18 1.99
CA ILE A 111 -7.10 5.47 2.23
C ILE A 111 -7.86 5.41 0.91
N LYS A 112 -8.86 4.52 0.83
CA LYS A 112 -9.72 4.43 -0.36
C LYS A 112 -10.55 5.70 -0.52
N ARG A 113 -10.84 6.08 -1.77
CA ARG A 113 -11.82 7.13 -2.07
C ARG A 113 -13.21 6.81 -1.47
N SER A 114 -13.93 7.84 -1.01
CA SER A 114 -15.30 7.68 -0.48
C SER A 114 -16.40 7.75 -1.54
N THR A 115 -16.09 8.19 -2.76
CA THR A 115 -17.06 8.26 -3.85
C THR A 115 -17.43 6.83 -4.31
N PRO A 116 -18.71 6.42 -4.28
CA PRO A 116 -19.11 5.07 -4.70
C PRO A 116 -18.84 4.78 -6.18
N GLY A 117 -18.87 3.47 -6.52
CA GLY A 117 -18.68 2.98 -7.89
C GLY A 117 -17.23 2.59 -8.19
N GLY A 118 -16.97 2.22 -9.45
CA GLY A 118 -15.64 1.81 -9.89
C GLY A 118 -15.10 0.57 -9.16
N GLN A 119 -13.79 0.48 -9.07
CA GLN A 119 -13.06 -0.63 -8.48
C GLN A 119 -12.91 -0.47 -6.96
N ARG A 120 -13.09 -1.59 -6.25
CA ARG A 120 -13.26 -1.66 -4.79
C ARG A 120 -11.95 -1.89 -4.02
N ARG A 121 -10.88 -2.24 -4.73
CA ARG A 121 -9.61 -2.70 -4.15
C ARG A 121 -8.80 -1.52 -3.61
N ILE A 122 -8.22 -1.65 -2.43
CA ILE A 122 -7.28 -0.66 -1.86
C ILE A 122 -5.87 -1.01 -2.31
N ILE A 123 -5.41 -2.21 -1.93
CA ILE A 123 -4.11 -2.76 -2.27
C ILE A 123 -4.33 -3.94 -3.19
N ASN A 124 -3.66 -3.92 -4.34
CA ASN A 124 -3.72 -5.02 -5.30
C ASN A 124 -2.31 -5.58 -5.52
N LEU A 125 -2.12 -6.88 -5.35
CA LEU A 125 -0.89 -7.58 -5.70
C LEU A 125 -1.14 -8.38 -6.98
N ASP A 126 -0.35 -8.11 -8.02
CA ASP A 126 -0.59 -8.58 -9.40
C ASP A 126 -1.87 -8.02 -10.07
N ASP A 127 -1.78 -7.73 -11.36
CA ASP A 127 -2.88 -7.33 -12.23
C ASP A 127 -3.20 -8.37 -13.32
N GLY A 128 -2.72 -9.60 -13.15
CA GLY A 128 -2.83 -10.72 -14.09
C GLY A 128 -1.59 -10.88 -14.98
N THR A 129 -0.52 -10.15 -14.71
CA THR A 129 0.74 -10.18 -15.48
C THR A 129 1.90 -10.86 -14.75
N GLY A 130 1.67 -11.28 -13.50
CA GLY A 130 2.65 -11.92 -12.64
C GLY A 130 3.16 -10.98 -11.57
N LEU A 131 3.48 -11.51 -10.40
CA LEU A 131 4.22 -10.83 -9.34
C LEU A 131 5.03 -11.90 -8.61
N PHE A 132 6.29 -11.63 -8.31
CA PHE A 132 7.22 -12.62 -7.76
C PHE A 132 7.86 -12.14 -6.45
N GLY A 133 8.72 -12.96 -5.85
CA GLY A 133 9.45 -12.62 -4.62
C GLY A 133 8.54 -12.43 -3.42
N THR A 134 8.86 -11.44 -2.58
CA THR A 134 8.08 -11.11 -1.38
C THR A 134 7.67 -9.64 -1.39
N VAL A 135 6.44 -9.34 -0.99
CA VAL A 135 6.02 -7.98 -0.60
C VAL A 135 5.83 -7.98 0.92
N THR A 136 6.66 -7.22 1.63
CA THR A 136 6.56 -7.07 3.09
C THR A 136 5.93 -5.73 3.46
N MET A 137 4.83 -5.77 4.22
CA MET A 137 4.14 -4.61 4.76
C MET A 137 4.41 -4.46 6.25
N ILE A 138 5.04 -3.37 6.68
CA ILE A 138 5.37 -3.08 8.09
C ILE A 138 4.73 -1.77 8.54
N ASN A 139 3.94 -1.82 9.62
CA ASN A 139 3.42 -0.62 10.30
C ASN A 139 2.64 0.33 9.36
N ASN A 140 1.97 -0.19 8.33
CA ASN A 140 1.09 0.63 7.49
C ASN A 140 -0.30 0.74 8.11
N THR A 141 -1.00 1.83 7.79
CA THR A 141 -2.42 1.99 8.11
C THR A 141 -3.24 1.97 6.82
N VAL A 142 -4.15 1.01 6.68
CA VAL A 142 -5.01 0.82 5.51
C VAL A 142 -6.45 1.11 5.92
N ILE A 143 -7.08 2.08 5.27
CA ILE A 143 -8.40 2.60 5.63
C ILE A 143 -9.35 2.43 4.45
N SER A 144 -10.40 1.63 4.63
CA SER A 144 -11.52 1.60 3.70
C SER A 144 -12.43 2.81 3.93
N ALA A 145 -13.12 3.26 2.88
CA ALA A 145 -14.08 4.36 2.98
C ALA A 145 -15.53 3.89 2.83
N LEU A 146 -15.74 2.76 2.16
CA LEU A 146 -17.03 2.12 1.93
C LEU A 146 -17.04 0.71 2.51
N THR A 147 -18.24 0.20 2.80
CA THR A 147 -18.43 -1.16 3.34
C THR A 147 -18.12 -2.27 2.33
N ALA A 148 -18.08 -1.93 1.03
CA ALA A 148 -17.84 -2.87 -0.06
C ALA A 148 -16.39 -2.87 -0.57
N ASP A 149 -15.52 -2.04 0.02
CA ASP A 149 -14.11 -1.97 -0.34
C ASP A 149 -13.37 -3.24 0.08
N ILE A 150 -12.34 -3.63 -0.67
CA ILE A 150 -11.52 -4.81 -0.40
C ILE A 150 -10.10 -4.38 -0.06
N TYR A 151 -9.59 -4.76 1.11
CA TYR A 151 -8.28 -4.29 1.57
C TYR A 151 -7.13 -4.87 0.74
N LEU A 152 -7.09 -6.19 0.58
CA LEU A 152 -6.02 -6.90 -0.12
C LEU A 152 -6.63 -7.74 -1.23
N ALA A 153 -6.20 -7.51 -2.46
CA ALA A 153 -6.65 -8.28 -3.61
C ALA A 153 -5.46 -8.83 -4.39
N SER A 154 -5.67 -9.96 -5.06
CA SER A 154 -4.67 -10.54 -5.95
C SER A 154 -5.29 -11.19 -7.18
N ALA A 155 -4.64 -11.02 -8.33
CA ALA A 155 -4.96 -11.77 -9.54
C ALA A 155 -4.24 -13.12 -9.58
N SER A 156 -4.65 -13.99 -10.51
CA SER A 156 -4.26 -15.40 -10.56
C SER A 156 -2.83 -15.67 -11.00
N ALA A 157 -2.13 -14.68 -11.55
CA ALA A 157 -0.72 -14.82 -11.93
C ALA A 157 0.24 -14.45 -10.79
N ASN A 158 -0.27 -13.96 -9.65
CA ASN A 158 0.57 -13.70 -8.49
C ASN A 158 1.24 -14.98 -8.00
N ALA A 159 2.56 -14.91 -7.81
CA ALA A 159 3.39 -15.94 -7.20
C ALA A 159 4.20 -15.39 -6.02
N ALA A 160 3.96 -14.13 -5.62
CA ALA A 160 4.68 -13.48 -4.54
C ALA A 160 4.08 -13.82 -3.18
N ASP A 161 4.95 -13.96 -2.18
CA ASP A 161 4.56 -14.02 -0.77
C ASP A 161 4.20 -12.62 -0.27
N LEU A 162 3.15 -12.53 0.55
CA LEU A 162 2.77 -11.32 1.27
C LEU A 162 3.04 -11.51 2.77
N VAL A 163 3.83 -10.60 3.34
CA VAL A 163 4.17 -10.64 4.77
C VAL A 163 3.66 -9.40 5.48
N LEU A 164 2.75 -9.59 6.44
CA LEU A 164 2.06 -8.53 7.16
C LEU A 164 2.57 -8.41 8.60
N ARG A 165 3.23 -7.30 8.96
CA ARG A 165 3.67 -7.04 10.33
C ARG A 165 3.16 -5.69 10.82
N ASN A 166 2.55 -5.66 12.00
CA ASN A 166 2.18 -4.42 12.68
C ASN A 166 1.24 -3.49 11.89
N ASN A 167 0.55 -3.97 10.86
CA ASN A 167 -0.34 -3.11 10.06
C ASN A 167 -1.69 -2.92 10.75
N ILE A 168 -2.35 -1.78 10.53
CA ILE A 168 -3.71 -1.51 11.00
C ILE A 168 -4.65 -1.49 9.79
N PHE A 169 -5.69 -2.30 9.83
CA PHE A 169 -6.77 -2.34 8.84
C PHE A 169 -8.05 -1.79 9.49
N ALA A 170 -8.52 -0.64 9.01
CA ALA A 170 -9.61 0.12 9.62
C ALA A 170 -10.57 0.69 8.56
N GLY A 171 -11.71 1.22 9.00
CA GLY A 171 -12.78 1.68 8.10
C GLY A 171 -14.03 0.81 8.21
N PRO A 172 -15.07 1.05 7.40
CA PRO A 172 -16.33 0.35 7.53
C PRO A 172 -16.39 -1.03 6.87
N SER A 173 -15.45 -1.39 5.99
CA SER A 173 -15.47 -2.70 5.30
C SER A 173 -15.04 -3.86 6.21
N SER A 174 -15.64 -5.02 5.97
CA SER A 174 -15.23 -6.32 6.51
C SER A 174 -14.48 -7.21 5.50
N ASP A 175 -14.45 -6.84 4.22
CA ASP A 175 -13.90 -7.68 3.14
C ASP A 175 -12.38 -7.53 3.11
N LEU A 176 -11.67 -8.43 3.79
CA LEU A 176 -10.21 -8.39 3.89
C LEU A 176 -9.55 -8.83 2.58
N LEU A 177 -10.02 -9.95 2.00
CA LEU A 177 -9.37 -10.62 0.88
C LEU A 177 -10.29 -10.79 -0.34
N ALA A 178 -9.77 -10.44 -1.52
CA ALA A 178 -10.23 -10.99 -2.79
C ALA A 178 -9.01 -11.58 -3.52
N TRP A 179 -8.68 -12.83 -3.19
CA TRP A 179 -7.39 -13.42 -3.50
C TRP A 179 -7.51 -14.61 -4.45
N ASP A 180 -7.13 -14.42 -5.71
CA ASP A 180 -7.06 -15.49 -6.72
C ASP A 180 -5.63 -15.97 -6.99
N GLY A 181 -4.63 -15.37 -6.32
CA GLY A 181 -3.21 -15.61 -6.54
C GLY A 181 -2.63 -16.80 -5.79
N GLY A 182 -1.40 -17.17 -6.17
CA GLY A 182 -0.54 -18.05 -5.39
C GLY A 182 0.19 -17.32 -4.26
N GLY A 183 1.35 -17.85 -3.87
CA GLY A 183 2.13 -17.36 -2.73
C GLY A 183 1.46 -17.65 -1.38
N THR A 184 2.16 -17.31 -0.31
CA THR A 184 1.66 -17.40 1.06
C THR A 184 1.34 -16.02 1.62
N ILE A 185 0.33 -15.94 2.48
CA ILE A 185 0.07 -14.75 3.30
C ILE A 185 0.43 -15.12 4.73
N THR A 186 1.47 -14.48 5.26
CA THR A 186 1.98 -14.72 6.61
C THR A 186 2.16 -13.41 7.36
N GLY A 187 2.36 -13.47 8.67
CA GLY A 187 2.56 -12.25 9.44
C GLY A 187 2.29 -12.37 10.91
N ASN A 188 2.43 -11.26 11.62
CA ASN A 188 2.19 -11.20 13.04
C ASN A 188 1.83 -9.78 13.51
N ASN A 189 1.13 -9.67 14.63
CA ASN A 189 0.89 -8.40 15.34
C ASN A 189 0.15 -7.31 14.53
N ASN A 190 -0.69 -7.70 13.56
CA ASN A 190 -1.54 -6.75 12.85
C ASN A 190 -2.78 -6.40 13.68
N CYS A 191 -3.44 -5.28 13.39
CA CYS A 191 -4.71 -4.87 13.96
C CYS A 191 -5.78 -4.97 12.86
N PHE A 192 -6.71 -5.92 12.96
CA PHE A 192 -7.81 -6.11 12.01
C PHE A 192 -9.15 -5.73 12.66
N ARG A 193 -10.16 -5.46 11.84
CA ARG A 193 -11.54 -5.41 12.33
C ARG A 193 -12.01 -6.78 12.78
N THR A 194 -12.89 -6.83 13.77
CA THR A 194 -13.39 -8.10 14.32
C THR A 194 -14.04 -8.97 13.26
N ALA A 195 -14.82 -8.34 12.37
CA ALA A 195 -15.52 -9.02 11.28
C ALA A 195 -14.60 -9.67 10.24
N MET A 196 -13.31 -9.27 10.16
CA MET A 196 -12.33 -9.86 9.23
C MET A 196 -11.77 -11.19 9.72
N ALA A 197 -11.97 -11.55 10.99
CA ALA A 197 -11.36 -12.75 11.60
C ALA A 197 -11.53 -14.04 10.78
N PRO A 198 -12.68 -14.31 10.11
CA PRO A 198 -12.83 -15.49 9.25
C PRO A 198 -11.96 -15.49 7.98
N GLU A 199 -11.54 -14.32 7.50
CA GLU A 199 -10.72 -14.15 6.29
C GLU A 199 -9.22 -14.05 6.59
N VAL A 200 -8.82 -13.80 7.84
CA VAL A 200 -7.40 -13.71 8.22
C VAL A 200 -6.73 -15.08 7.98
N PRO A 201 -5.69 -15.14 7.12
CA PRO A 201 -5.00 -16.40 6.83
C PRO A 201 -4.33 -16.99 8.07
N ALA A 202 -4.31 -18.32 8.19
CA ALA A 202 -3.75 -19.02 9.36
C ALA A 202 -2.25 -18.72 9.61
N GLY A 203 -1.50 -18.30 8.57
CA GLY A 203 -0.11 -17.88 8.69
C GLY A 203 0.07 -16.49 9.31
N VAL A 204 -1.01 -15.75 9.55
CA VAL A 204 -1.04 -14.45 10.22
C VAL A 204 -1.46 -14.67 11.67
N ILE A 205 -0.52 -14.47 12.59
CA ILE A 205 -0.68 -14.81 14.01
C ILE A 205 -0.64 -13.55 14.90
N ASP A 206 -0.86 -13.72 16.21
CA ASP A 206 -0.68 -12.70 17.25
C ASP A 206 -1.32 -11.33 16.95
N SER A 207 -2.41 -11.34 16.19
CA SER A 207 -3.08 -10.12 15.73
C SER A 207 -4.14 -9.66 16.73
N VAL A 208 -4.35 -8.35 16.79
CA VAL A 208 -5.41 -7.69 17.55
C VAL A 208 -6.65 -7.60 16.65
N PHE A 209 -7.82 -7.87 17.22
CA PHE A 209 -9.11 -7.69 16.55
C PHE A 209 -9.89 -6.57 17.26
N SER A 210 -10.10 -5.45 16.57
CA SER A 210 -10.82 -4.29 17.09
C SER A 210 -11.56 -3.55 15.98
N ASP A 211 -12.84 -3.26 16.17
CA ASP A 211 -13.63 -2.46 15.22
C ASP A 211 -13.28 -0.97 15.26
N ASP A 212 -12.66 -0.53 16.35
CA ASP A 212 -12.06 0.80 16.50
C ASP A 212 -10.60 0.64 16.94
N PRO A 213 -9.61 0.93 16.07
CA PRO A 213 -8.20 0.87 16.44
C PRO A 213 -7.81 1.98 17.45
N GLY A 214 -8.69 2.93 17.74
CA GLY A 214 -8.48 4.00 18.72
C GLY A 214 -7.65 5.14 18.16
N PHE A 215 -7.95 5.60 16.94
CA PHE A 215 -7.35 6.83 16.39
C PHE A 215 -7.85 8.07 17.12
N VAL A 216 -7.00 9.10 17.24
CA VAL A 216 -7.36 10.40 17.83
C VAL A 216 -8.52 11.05 17.08
N ASN A 217 -8.47 11.10 15.75
CA ASN A 217 -9.55 11.61 14.92
C ASN A 217 -9.46 11.06 13.48
N LEU A 218 -10.11 9.93 13.22
CA LEU A 218 -10.18 9.31 11.89
C LEU A 218 -10.76 10.25 10.82
N ALA A 219 -11.83 10.99 11.14
CA ALA A 219 -12.48 11.90 10.20
C ALA A 219 -11.56 13.06 9.80
N GLY A 220 -10.78 13.58 10.76
CA GLY A 220 -9.76 14.61 10.55
C GLY A 220 -8.40 14.11 10.09
N ARG A 221 -8.27 12.79 9.82
CA ARG A 221 -7.01 12.14 9.43
C ARG A 221 -5.89 12.26 10.47
N ASP A 222 -6.23 12.43 11.73
CA ASP A 222 -5.30 12.27 12.85
C ASP A 222 -5.31 10.79 13.26
N LEU A 223 -4.37 10.05 12.68
CA LEU A 223 -4.24 8.60 12.84
C LEU A 223 -3.29 8.21 13.97
N HIS A 224 -2.87 9.15 14.82
CA HIS A 224 -2.19 8.80 16.06
C HIS A 224 -3.12 7.96 16.94
N LEU A 225 -2.53 7.03 17.68
CA LEU A 225 -3.28 6.18 18.60
C LEU A 225 -3.52 6.88 19.92
N LEU A 226 -4.76 6.80 20.41
CA LEU A 226 -5.11 7.18 21.78
C LEU A 226 -4.34 6.32 22.79
N ASP A 227 -4.16 6.87 23.99
CA ASP A 227 -3.51 6.13 25.08
C ASP A 227 -4.24 4.83 25.45
N THR A 228 -5.54 4.76 25.16
CA THR A 228 -6.43 3.61 25.41
C THR A 228 -6.53 2.65 24.22
N SER A 229 -5.83 2.90 23.11
CA SER A 229 -5.89 2.06 21.92
C SER A 229 -5.40 0.64 22.20
N ALA A 230 -6.14 -0.36 21.72
CA ALA A 230 -5.73 -1.77 21.78
C ALA A 230 -4.54 -2.08 20.83
N CYS A 231 -4.30 -1.27 19.81
CA CYS A 231 -3.16 -1.46 18.91
C CYS A 231 -1.87 -0.83 19.51
N ARG A 232 -1.95 -0.02 20.59
CA ARG A 232 -0.77 0.60 21.22
C ARG A 232 0.07 -0.46 21.96
N ASN A 233 1.38 -0.47 21.71
CA ASN A 233 2.34 -1.46 22.26
C ASN A 233 2.01 -2.93 21.92
N ALA A 234 1.13 -3.19 20.93
CA ALA A 234 0.79 -4.53 20.48
C ALA A 234 1.68 -5.03 19.33
N GLY A 235 2.49 -4.14 18.74
CA GLY A 235 3.38 -4.46 17.62
C GLY A 235 4.63 -5.24 18.04
N LEU A 236 5.21 -5.95 17.08
CA LEU A 236 6.55 -6.50 17.17
C LEU A 236 7.58 -5.35 17.23
N ASN A 237 8.51 -5.41 18.19
CA ASN A 237 9.51 -4.35 18.40
C ASN A 237 10.58 -4.27 17.29
N ASN A 238 10.94 -5.41 16.68
CA ASN A 238 11.98 -5.50 15.65
C ASN A 238 11.44 -6.25 14.42
N PRO A 239 10.46 -5.68 13.69
CA PRO A 239 9.96 -6.31 12.49
C PRO A 239 11.06 -6.33 11.42
N THR A 240 11.25 -7.46 10.75
CA THR A 240 12.22 -7.60 9.66
C THR A 240 11.52 -7.69 8.32
N TYR A 241 12.27 -7.48 7.23
CA TYR A 241 11.83 -7.74 5.86
C TYR A 241 12.95 -8.37 5.06
N LEU A 242 12.59 -9.02 3.94
CA LEU A 242 13.54 -9.56 2.99
C LEU A 242 13.95 -8.46 2.01
N ASN A 243 15.23 -8.08 2.00
CA ASN A 243 15.74 -7.05 1.11
C ASN A 243 16.01 -7.59 -0.31
N GLU A 244 16.56 -6.75 -1.17
CA GLU A 244 16.92 -7.05 -2.56
C GLU A 244 18.00 -8.13 -2.73
N LEU A 245 18.65 -8.54 -1.64
CA LEU A 245 19.70 -9.57 -1.62
C LEU A 245 19.24 -10.86 -0.92
N ASP A 246 17.93 -11.03 -0.71
CA ASP A 246 17.35 -12.14 0.05
C ASP A 246 17.88 -12.26 1.51
N GLN A 247 18.15 -11.11 2.13
CA GLN A 247 18.59 -11.03 3.52
C GLN A 247 17.49 -10.44 4.40
N TRP A 248 17.25 -11.08 5.54
CA TRP A 248 16.40 -10.53 6.59
C TRP A 248 17.12 -9.38 7.27
N VAL A 249 16.59 -8.16 7.11
CA VAL A 249 17.15 -6.94 7.69
C VAL A 249 16.10 -6.21 8.53
N ASP A 250 16.54 -5.26 9.35
CA ASP A 250 15.66 -4.47 10.20
C ASP A 250 14.70 -3.60 9.37
N GLY A 251 13.41 -3.75 9.65
CA GLY A 251 12.32 -3.00 9.04
C GLY A 251 11.68 -2.00 9.99
N THR A 252 12.24 -1.75 11.18
CA THR A 252 11.65 -0.85 12.18
C THR A 252 11.44 0.57 11.61
N PRO A 253 10.19 1.10 11.58
CA PRO A 253 9.92 2.46 11.15
C PRO A 253 10.66 3.50 11.99
N GLN A 254 11.23 4.52 11.34
CA GLN A 254 11.95 5.62 12.00
C GLN A 254 11.22 6.96 11.92
N TYR A 255 10.20 7.05 11.08
CA TYR A 255 9.49 8.29 10.76
C TYR A 255 7.99 8.03 10.62
N GLU A 256 7.22 9.12 10.67
CA GLU A 256 5.79 9.14 10.39
C GLU A 256 5.54 9.54 8.93
N PRO A 257 4.40 9.10 8.34
CA PRO A 257 4.04 9.50 6.99
C PRO A 257 3.75 10.99 6.88
N THR A 258 4.14 11.60 5.75
CA THR A 258 3.97 13.03 5.50
C THR A 258 2.80 13.33 4.57
N LYS A 259 2.15 14.48 4.81
CA LYS A 259 1.23 15.17 3.90
C LYS A 259 1.87 16.47 3.43
#